data_AF-A0A7Y2C0F4-F1
#
_entry.id   AF-A0A7Y2C0F4-F1
#
_cell.length_a   1.000
_cell.length_b   1.000
_cell.length_c   1.000
_cell.angle_alpha   90.00
_cell.angle_beta   90.00
_cell.angle_gamma   90.00
#
_symmetry.space_group_name_H-M   'P 1'
#
loop_
_entity.id
_entity.type
_entity.pdbx_description
1 polymer ?
#
loop_
_entity_poly.entity_id
_entity_poly.type
_entity_poly.pdbx_seq_one_letter_code
_entity_poly.pdbx_strand_id
1 'polypeptide(L)' 'FGARPIKRVIQKRVLNELSKQILLKKITPGTPVVLDAFEGKLVFRDPLRKEQKERLIPGEAGKNN' A
#
# COMPACT_ATOMS: atom_id res chain seq x y z
N PHE A 1 0.48 -11.63 30.40
CA PHE A 1 0.86 -10.54 29.47
C PHE A 1 0.98 -11.10 28.03
N GLY A 2 -0.14 -11.48 27.40
CA GLY A 2 -0.16 -12.08 26.05
C GLY A 2 0.02 -11.05 24.92
N ALA A 3 -0.46 -11.30 23.70
CA ALA A 3 -0.27 -10.43 22.52
C ALA A 3 -0.83 -8.98 22.61
N ARG A 4 -1.35 -8.55 23.76
CA ARG A 4 -1.87 -7.19 23.96
C ARG A 4 -0.81 -6.10 23.72
N PRO A 5 0.46 -6.22 24.18
CA PRO A 5 1.50 -5.24 23.87
C PRO A 5 1.77 -5.15 22.36
N ILE A 6 1.88 -6.29 21.67
CA ILE A 6 2.18 -6.28 20.23
C ILE A 6 1.01 -5.69 19.43
N LYS A 7 -0.24 -6.01 19.78
CA LYS A 7 -1.43 -5.38 19.18
C LYS A 7 -1.41 -3.86 19.34
N ARG A 8 -1.06 -3.36 20.53
CA ARG A 8 -0.95 -1.92 20.80
C ARG A 8 0.16 -1.27 19.99
N VAL A 9 1.30 -1.94 19.81
CA VAL A 9 2.42 -1.42 19.02
C VAL A 9 2.03 -1.30 17.55
N ILE A 10 1.41 -2.34 16.96
CA ILE A 10 0.94 -2.31 15.57
C ILE A 10 -0.09 -1.20 15.37
N GLN A 11 -1.08 -1.09 16.27
CA GLN A 11 -2.09 -0.04 16.18
C GLN A 11 -1.47 1.36 16.20
N LYS A 12 -0.54 1.61 17.14
CA LYS A 12 0.08 2.93 17.30
C LYS A 12 1.05 3.28 16.18
N ARG A 13 1.91 2.33 15.75
CA ARG A 13 2.99 2.59 14.80
C ARG A 13 2.60 2.40 13.34
N VAL A 14 1.57 1.60 13.06
CA VAL A 14 1.14 1.29 11.69
C VAL A 14 -0.22 1.93 11.41
N LEU A 15 -1.27 1.52 12.13
CA LEU A 15 -2.64 1.93 11.79
C LEU A 15 -2.86 3.43 11.95
N ASN A 16 -2.42 4.01 13.07
CA ASN A 16 -2.58 5.46 13.30
C ASN A 16 -1.80 6.31 12.28
N GLU A 17 -0.59 5.89 11.92
CA GLU A 17 0.21 6.62 10.92
C GLU A 17 -0.39 6.50 9.53
N LEU A 18 -0.89 5.32 9.15
CA LEU A 18 -1.64 5.14 7.91
C LEU A 18 -2.88 6.04 7.86
N SER A 19 -3.68 6.07 8.93
CA SER A 19 -4.85 6.95 9.02
C SER A 19 -4.50 8.42 8.83
N LYS A 20 -3.41 8.90 9.46
CA LYS A 20 -2.92 10.28 9.26
C LYS A 20 -2.54 10.53 7.80
N GLN A 21 -1.85 9.61 7.14
CA GLN A 21 -1.42 9.80 5.75
C GLN A 21 -2.59 9.83 4.75
N ILE A 22 -3.64 9.05 5.02
CA ILE A 22 -4.89 9.11 4.24
C ILE A 22 -5.56 10.47 4.42
N LEU A 23 -5.67 10.98 5.65
CA LEU A 23 -6.25 12.30 5.93
C LEU A 23 -5.45 13.44 5.29
N LEU A 24 -4.13 13.30 5.23
CA LEU A 24 -3.22 14.24 4.55
C LEU A 24 -3.23 14.10 3.01
N LYS A 25 -4.08 13.24 2.44
CA LYS A 25 -4.16 12.94 1.01
C LYS A 25 -2.84 12.45 0.39
N LYS A 26 -1.94 11.89 1.21
CA LYS A 26 -0.68 11.28 0.74
C LYS A 26 -0.88 9.85 0.23
N ILE A 27 -1.90 9.16 0.77
CA ILE A 27 -2.29 7.81 0.36
C ILE A 27 -3.74 7.84 -0.09
N THR A 28 -4.00 7.27 -1.27
CA THR A 28 -5.35 7.15 -1.82
C THR A 28 -6.04 5.90 -1.26
N PRO A 29 -7.26 6.01 -0.71
CA PRO A 29 -8.02 4.83 -0.31
C PRO A 29 -8.23 3.87 -1.48
N GLY A 30 -8.09 2.56 -1.22
CA GLY A 30 -8.27 1.52 -2.24
C GLY A 30 -7.06 1.25 -3.12
N THR A 31 -5.96 1.99 -2.97
CA THR A 31 -4.70 1.67 -3.66
C THR A 31 -3.83 0.74 -2.80
N PRO A 32 -3.15 -0.25 -3.41
CA PRO A 32 -2.16 -1.05 -2.70
C PRO A 32 -1.01 -0.15 -2.23
N VAL A 33 -0.64 -0.27 -0.95
CA VAL A 33 0.50 0.42 -0.34
C VAL A 33 1.42 -0.61 0.31
N VAL A 34 2.73 -0.36 0.24
CA VAL A 34 3.74 -1.21 0.87
C VAL A 34 4.24 -0.53 2.14
N LEU A 35 4.23 -1.27 3.25
CA LEU A 35 4.89 -0.88 4.49
C LEU A 35 6.32 -1.43 4.49
N ASP A 36 7.30 -0.56 4.63
CA ASP A 36 8.71 -0.91 4.67
C ASP A 36 9.38 -0.37 5.94
N ALA A 37 10.57 -0.87 6.24
CA ALA A 37 11.40 -0.40 7.35
C ALA A 37 12.70 0.18 6.81
N PHE A 38 12.87 1.50 6.93
CA PHE A 38 14.07 2.21 6.51
C PHE A 38 14.68 2.92 7.72
N GLU A 39 15.98 2.69 7.99
CA GLU A 39 16.70 3.28 9.14
C GLU A 39 15.98 3.11 10.50
N GLY A 40 15.35 1.95 10.70
CA GLY A 40 14.60 1.66 11.94
C GLY A 40 13.26 2.41 12.07
N LYS A 41 12.82 3.11 11.02
CA LYS A 41 11.51 3.75 10.93
C LYS A 41 10.63 3.03 9.92
N LEU A 42 9.34 2.97 10.21
CA LEU A 42 8.35 2.43 9.28
C LEU A 42 7.98 3.52 8.27
N VAL A 43 8.03 3.18 6.99
CA VAL A 43 7.71 4.07 5.88
C VAL A 43 6.65 3.42 4.99
N PHE A 44 5.70 4.22 4.51
CA PHE A 44 4.69 3.79 3.54
C PHE A 44 5.16 4.22 2.15
N ARG A 45 5.17 3.29 1.20
CA ARG A 45 5.63 3.54 -0.18
C ARG A 45 4.71 2.91 -1.20
N ASP A 46 4.77 3.42 -2.41
CA ASP A 46 4.09 2.81 -3.54
C ASP A 46 4.70 1.44 -3.87
N PRO A 47 3.87 0.47 -4.30
CA PRO A 47 4.36 -0.81 -4.77
C PRO A 47 5.23 -0.61 -6.03
N LEU A 48 6.36 -1.32 -6.09
CA LEU A 48 7.33 -1.25 -7.20
C LEU A 48 6.80 -1.77 -8.55
N ARG A 49 5.55 -2.23 -8.61
CA ARG A 49 4.94 -2.77 -9.82
C ARG A 49 3.77 -1.90 -10.25
N LYS A 50 4.01 -1.00 -11.21
CA LYS A 50 2.97 -0.53 -12.12
C LYS A 50 2.68 -1.54 -13.25
N GLU A 51 3.28 -2.73 -13.25
CA GLU A 51 3.41 -3.55 -14.47
C GLU A 51 2.44 -4.73 -14.65
N GLN A 52 1.42 -4.94 -13.80
CA GLN A 52 0.54 -6.12 -13.95
C GLN A 52 -0.90 -5.85 -14.37
N LYS A 53 -1.31 -4.59 -14.56
CA LYS A 53 -2.64 -4.29 -15.12
C LYS A 53 -2.63 -4.10 -16.64
N GLU A 54 -1.50 -3.76 -17.23
CA GLU A 54 -1.36 -3.51 -18.68
C GLU A 54 -1.14 -4.80 -19.49
N ARG A 55 -0.62 -5.85 -18.85
CA ARG A 55 -0.36 -7.15 -19.50
C ARG A 55 -1.61 -8.03 -19.69
N LEU A 56 -2.79 -7.60 -19.23
CA LEU A 56 -4.04 -8.38 -19.33
C LEU A 56 -4.98 -7.93 -20.45
N ILE A 57 -4.55 -7.09 -21.40
CA ILE A 57 -5.31 -6.84 -22.63
C ILE A 57 -4.49 -7.23 -23.87
N PRO A 58 -4.27 -8.53 -24.14
CA PRO A 58 -4.05 -9.00 -25.50
C PRO A 58 -5.42 -9.25 -26.16
N GLY A 59 -6.02 -8.23 -26.77
CA GLY A 59 -7.35 -8.44 -27.37
C GLY A 59 -7.88 -7.37 -28.33
N GLU A 60 -7.51 -6.10 -28.19
CA GLU A 60 -8.05 -5.03 -29.05
C GLU A 60 -7.04 -4.53 -30.10
N ALA A 61 -6.27 -5.44 -30.69
CA ALA A 61 -5.38 -5.14 -31.80
C ALA A 61 -5.60 -6.14 -32.94
N GLY A 62 -6.81 -6.12 -33.50
CA GLY A 62 -7.16 -6.84 -34.72
C GLY A 62 -8.26 -6.07 -35.45
N LYS A 63 -7.85 -5.29 -36.46
CA LYS A 63 -8.73 -4.58 -37.39
C LYS A 63 -9.64 -5.56 -38.15
N ASN A 64 -10.89 -5.13 -38.32
CA ASN A 64 -11.75 -5.11 -39.52
C ASN A 64 -11.76 -6.27 -40.54
N ASN A 65 -13.00 -6.53 -41.01
CA ASN A 65 -13.48 -7.18 -42.25
C ASN A 65 -13.85 -8.65 -42.16
#